data_AF-A0A7X8E108-F1
#
_entry.id   AF-A0A7X8E108-F1
#
_cell.length_a   1.000
_cell.length_b   1.000
_cell.length_c   1.000
_cell.angle_alpha   90.00
_cell.angle_beta   90.00
_cell.angle_gamma   90.00
#
_symmetry.space_group_name_H-M   'P 1'
#
loop_
_entity.id
_entity.type
_entity.pdbx_description
1 polymer ?
#
loop_
_entity_poly.entity_id
_entity_poly.type
_entity_poly.pdbx_seq_one_letter_code
_entity_poly.pdbx_strand_id
1 'polypeptide(L)'
;MKIINLVMRAIMLVFWVGIIFALLGPGFEEAGSTPLILGAIVLVMHIMQMLMLKQTAHVLHPSTSDYIQVLIFGSFAMHGHRARLREYNEKKRGNS
;
A
#
# COMPACT_ATOMS: atom_id res chain seq x y z
N MET A 1 -3.03 -17.69 -0.37
CA MET A 1 -3.16 -16.33 0.23
C MET A 1 -1.81 -15.69 0.55
N LYS A 2 -0.92 -16.31 1.34
CA LYS A 2 0.39 -15.71 1.72
C LYS A 2 1.36 -15.50 0.54
N ILE A 3 1.46 -16.47 -0.37
CA ILE A 3 2.33 -16.40 -1.56
C ILE A 3 1.88 -15.29 -2.50
N ILE A 4 0.56 -15.17 -2.75
CA ILE A 4 0.00 -14.09 -3.59
C ILE A 4 0.32 -12.71 -3.02
N ASN A 5 0.16 -12.52 -1.70
CA ASN A 5 0.52 -11.25 -1.05
C ASN A 5 2.03 -10.94 -1.16
N LEU A 6 2.88 -11.96 -1.02
CA LEU A 6 4.32 -11.80 -1.19
C LEU A 6 4.68 -11.41 -2.64
N VAL A 7 4.07 -12.07 -3.62
CA VAL A 7 4.25 -11.77 -5.04
C VAL A 7 3.78 -10.36 -5.37
N MET A 8 2.61 -9.94 -4.86
CA MET A 8 2.10 -8.59 -5.09
C MET A 8 3.01 -7.51 -4.49
N ARG A 9 3.56 -7.75 -3.28
CA ARG A 9 4.57 -6.86 -2.69
C ARG A 9 5.83 -6.79 -3.51
N ALA A 10 6.31 -7.91 -4.04
CA ALA A 10 7.47 -7.96 -4.92
C ALA A 10 7.24 -7.19 -6.23
N ILE A 11 6.08 -7.37 -6.87
CA ILE A 11 5.67 -6.61 -8.06
C ILE A 11 5.68 -5.11 -7.76
N MET A 12 5.16 -4.70 -6.60
CA MET A 12 5.11 -3.29 -6.24
C MET A 12 6.49 -2.68 -6.00
N LEU A 13 7.44 -3.45 -5.44
CA LEU A 13 8.83 -3.01 -5.32
C LEU A 13 9.49 -2.87 -6.70
N VAL A 14 9.27 -3.84 -7.59
CA VAL A 14 9.79 -3.77 -8.97
C VAL A 14 9.20 -2.58 -9.71
N PHE A 15 7.92 -2.27 -9.52
CA PHE A 15 7.28 -1.07 -10.06
C PHE A 15 8.00 0.20 -9.59
N TRP A 16 8.22 0.37 -8.27
CA TRP A 16 8.94 1.53 -7.75
C TRP A 16 10.38 1.63 -8.25
N VAL A 17 11.09 0.50 -8.36
CA VAL A 17 12.43 0.46 -8.96
C VAL A 17 12.37 0.89 -10.43
N GLY A 18 11.37 0.44 -11.19
CA GLY A 18 11.13 0.85 -12.57
C GLY A 18 10.86 2.35 -12.70
N ILE A 19 10.06 2.94 -11.79
CA ILE A 19 9.83 4.38 -11.73
C ILE A 19 11.14 5.13 -11.44
N ILE A 20 11.91 4.71 -10.43
CA ILE A 20 13.18 5.35 -10.07
C ILE A 20 14.18 5.25 -11.24
N PHE A 21 14.28 4.08 -11.86
CA PHE A 21 15.16 3.86 -13.00
C PHE A 21 14.73 4.67 -14.23
N ALA A 22 13.44 4.79 -14.49
CA ALA A 22 12.95 5.64 -15.57
C ALA A 22 13.24 7.13 -15.31
N LEU A 23 13.19 7.59 -14.05
CA LEU A 23 13.42 8.98 -13.69
C LEU A 23 14.91 9.38 -13.62
N LEU A 24 15.78 8.45 -13.21
CA LEU A 24 17.21 8.72 -12.97
C LEU A 24 18.14 8.05 -14.00
N GLY A 25 17.62 7.10 -14.76
CA GLY A 25 18.37 6.36 -15.77
C GLY A 25 18.37 7.06 -17.13
N PRO A 26 19.27 6.65 -18.04
CA PRO A 26 19.38 7.22 -19.38
C PRO A 26 18.15 6.98 -20.27
N GLY A 27 17.25 6.07 -19.87
CA GLY A 27 16.00 5.77 -20.58
C GLY A 27 14.88 6.79 -20.39
N PHE A 28 15.09 7.89 -19.67
CA PHE A 28 14.07 8.95 -19.52
C PHE A 28 13.65 9.53 -20.87
N GLU A 29 14.57 9.68 -21.82
CA GLU A 29 14.26 10.19 -23.17
C GLU A 29 13.38 9.22 -23.98
N GLU A 30 13.54 7.91 -23.79
CA GLU A 30 12.74 6.88 -24.48
C GLU A 30 11.39 6.62 -23.81
N ALA A 31 11.34 6.65 -22.47
CA ALA A 31 10.11 6.40 -21.71
C ALA A 31 9.23 7.66 -21.57
N GLY A 32 9.80 8.85 -21.76
CA GLY A 32 9.11 10.12 -21.66
C GLY A 32 8.50 10.38 -20.28
N SER A 33 7.39 11.12 -20.25
CA SER A 33 6.69 11.47 -19.01
C SER A 33 5.76 10.37 -18.47
N THR A 34 5.59 9.25 -19.19
CA THR A 34 4.63 8.21 -18.83
C THR A 34 4.92 7.54 -17.47
N PRO A 35 6.18 7.14 -17.15
CA PRO A 35 6.50 6.61 -15.83
C PRO A 35 6.23 7.62 -14.71
N LEU A 36 6.54 8.89 -14.93
CA LEU A 36 6.27 9.96 -13.97
C LEU A 36 4.76 10.08 -13.68
N ILE A 37 3.93 10.09 -14.74
CA ILE A 37 2.47 10.16 -14.61
C ILE A 37 1.93 8.93 -13.87
N LEU A 38 2.37 7.72 -14.24
CA LEU A 38 1.92 6.48 -13.60
C LEU A 38 2.36 6.42 -12.12
N GLY A 39 3.61 6.78 -11.83
CA GLY A 39 4.11 6.88 -10.46
C GLY A 39 3.33 7.88 -9.62
N ALA A 40 2.99 9.04 -10.20
CA ALA A 40 2.18 10.06 -9.54
C ALA A 40 0.76 9.58 -9.25
N ILE A 41 0.08 8.93 -10.22
CA ILE A 41 -1.27 8.38 -10.02
C ILE A 41 -1.27 7.34 -8.90
N VAL A 42 -0.31 6.41 -8.92
CA VAL A 42 -0.19 5.36 -7.89
C VAL A 42 0.10 5.97 -6.52
N LEU A 43 0.96 6.98 -6.45
CA LEU A 43 1.25 7.69 -5.21
C LEU A 43 0.00 8.38 -4.65
N VAL A 44 -0.79 9.05 -5.49
CA VAL A 44 -2.07 9.66 -5.09
C VAL A 44 -3.01 8.60 -4.54
N MET A 45 -3.13 7.45 -5.21
CA MET A 45 -3.96 6.35 -4.72
C MET A 45 -3.48 5.84 -3.35
N HIS A 46 -2.17 5.68 -3.15
CA HIS A 46 -1.61 5.26 -1.87
C HIS A 46 -1.84 6.30 -0.76
N ILE A 47 -1.75 7.59 -1.07
CA ILE A 47 -2.08 8.67 -0.13
C ILE A 47 -3.56 8.60 0.24
N MET A 48 -4.47 8.41 -0.72
CA MET A 48 -5.90 8.24 -0.40
C MET A 48 -6.14 7.05 0.53
N GLN A 49 -5.48 5.91 0.27
CA GLN A 49 -5.55 4.73 1.14
C GLN A 49 -5.01 5.02 2.55
N MET A 50 -3.92 5.79 2.66
CA MET A 50 -3.33 6.25 3.92
C MET A 50 -4.31 7.15 4.70
N LEU A 51 -4.99 8.07 4.01
CA LEU A 51 -6.01 8.95 4.62
C LEU A 51 -7.22 8.15 5.13
N MET A 52 -7.67 7.13 4.39
CA MET A 52 -8.71 6.22 4.87
C MET A 52 -8.29 5.44 6.11
N LEU A 53 -7.02 5.01 6.19
CA LEU A 53 -6.48 4.38 7.40
C LEU A 53 -6.45 5.37 8.57
N LYS A 54 -6.09 6.63 8.31
CA LYS A 54 -6.11 7.70 9.32
C LYS A 54 -7.53 7.97 9.85
N GLN A 55 -8.56 7.94 9.01
CA GLN A 55 -9.96 8.08 9.45
C GLN A 55 -10.39 6.94 10.39
N THR A 56 -9.85 5.75 10.19
CA THR A 56 -10.12 4.59 11.04
C THR A 56 -9.12 4.43 12.20
N ALA A 57 -8.20 5.40 12.36
CA ALA A 57 -7.13 5.33 13.36
C ALA A 57 -7.64 5.31 14.81
N HIS A 58 -8.77 5.97 15.08
CA HIS A 58 -9.43 5.93 16.38
C HIS A 58 -9.87 4.51 16.78
N VAL A 59 -10.05 3.60 15.82
CA VAL A 59 -10.49 2.22 16.06
C VAL A 59 -9.33 1.24 15.96
N LEU A 60 -8.39 1.49 15.03
CA LEU A 60 -7.32 0.57 14.66
C LEU A 60 -5.97 0.84 15.32
N HIS A 61 -5.77 2.03 15.91
CA HIS A 61 -4.49 2.48 16.46
C HIS A 61 -3.29 2.17 15.54
N PRO A 62 -3.32 2.56 14.25
CA PRO A 62 -2.26 2.28 13.29
C PRO A 62 -0.95 2.96 13.70
N SER A 63 0.15 2.22 13.58
CA SER A 63 1.51 2.70 13.83
C SER A 63 2.05 3.47 12.62
N THR A 64 3.08 4.30 12.82
CA THR A 64 3.85 4.95 11.75
C THR A 64 4.32 3.95 10.67
N SER A 65 4.67 2.72 11.08
CA SER A 65 5.04 1.65 10.15
C SER A 65 3.90 1.25 9.21
N ASP A 66 2.65 1.27 9.68
CA ASP A 66 1.49 0.89 8.87
C ASP A 66 1.23 1.89 7.75
N TYR A 67 1.42 3.18 8.05
CA TYR A 67 1.31 4.23 7.05
C TYR A 67 2.40 4.12 5.98
N ILE A 68 3.65 3.81 6.37
CA ILE A 68 4.75 3.59 5.42
C ILE A 68 4.46 2.36 4.55
N GLN A 69 3.92 1.28 5.13
CA GLN A 69 3.55 0.10 4.37
C GLN A 69 2.43 0.37 3.36
N VAL A 70 1.44 1.19 3.71
CA VAL A 70 0.40 1.62 2.75
C VAL A 70 0.99 2.53 1.67
N LEU A 71 1.94 3.39 1.99
CA LEU A 71 2.61 4.24 1.00
C LEU A 71 3.46 3.44 0.00
N ILE A 72 4.09 2.35 0.42
CA ILE A 72 4.95 1.53 -0.46
C ILE A 72 4.13 0.46 -1.19
N PHE A 73 3.25 -0.24 -0.47
CA PHE A 73 2.56 -1.44 -0.93
C PHE A 73 1.05 -1.25 -1.14
N GLY A 74 0.51 -0.05 -0.90
CA GLY A 74 -0.91 0.24 -1.06
C GLY A 74 -1.83 -0.59 -0.17
N SER A 75 -2.97 -1.01 -0.71
CA SER A 75 -4.00 -1.78 -0.02
C SER A 75 -3.55 -3.18 0.42
N PHE A 76 -2.44 -3.70 -0.10
CA PHE A 76 -1.86 -4.99 0.31
C PHE A 76 -1.28 -4.94 1.73
N ALA A 77 -0.97 -3.74 2.25
CA ALA A 77 -0.60 -3.56 3.66
C ALA A 77 -1.80 -3.71 4.62
N MET A 78 -3.02 -3.45 4.16
CA MET A 78 -4.23 -3.44 5.00
C MET A 78 -4.80 -4.84 5.34
N HIS A 79 -4.27 -5.91 4.74
CA HIS A 79 -4.80 -7.27 4.97
C HIS A 79 -4.61 -7.75 6.42
N GLY A 80 -3.52 -7.33 7.08
CA GLY A 80 -3.27 -7.65 8.49
C GLY A 80 -4.24 -6.95 9.45
N HIS A 81 -4.60 -5.70 9.15
CA HIS A 81 -5.53 -4.90 9.97
C HIS A 81 -6.97 -5.38 9.85
N ARG A 82 -7.41 -5.76 8.64
CA ARG A 82 -8.74 -6.36 8.44
C ARG A 82 -8.88 -7.71 9.12
N ALA A 83 -7.81 -8.52 9.15
CA ALA A 83 -7.80 -9.79 9.87
C ALA A 83 -7.95 -9.58 11.39
N ARG A 84 -7.19 -8.63 11.98
CA ARG A 84 -7.31 -8.25 13.40
C ARG A 84 -8.68 -7.67 13.76
N LEU A 85 -9.25 -6.82 12.90
CA LEU A 85 -10.62 -6.29 13.10
C LEU A 85 -11.67 -7.38 13.03
N ARG A 86 -11.51 -8.35 12.13
CA ARG A 86 -12.42 -9.49 12.00
C ARG A 86 -12.36 -10.37 13.25
N GLU A 87 -11.16 -10.65 13.76
CA GLU A 87 -10.94 -11.36 15.03
C GLU A 87 -11.57 -10.62 16.22
N TYR A 88 -11.43 -9.30 16.29
CA TYR A 88 -12.02 -8.50 17.37
C TYR A 88 -13.55 -8.47 17.31
N ASN A 89 -14.14 -8.33 16.12
CA ASN A 89 -15.60 -8.38 15.94
C ASN A 89 -16.18 -9.78 16.17
N GLU A 90 -15.48 -10.84 15.79
CA GLU A 90 -15.91 -12.22 16.06
C GLU A 90 -15.87 -12.53 17.56
N LYS A 91 -14.82 -12.09 18.28
CA LYS A 91 -14.78 -12.18 19.76
C LYS A 91 -15.90 -11.39 20.44
N LYS A 92 -16.26 -10.22 19.90
CA LYS A 92 -17.34 -9.38 20.46
C LYS A 92 -18.74 -9.95 20.21
N ARG A 93 -18.96 -10.64 19.08
CA ARG A 93 -20.24 -11.31 18.75
C ARG A 93 -20.43 -12.67 19.42
N GLY A 94 -19.36 -13.37 19.80
CA GLY A 94 -19.46 -14.66 20.49
C GLY A 94 -19.66 -14.58 22.01
N ASN A 95 -19.61 -13.37 22.59
CA ASN A 95 -19.68 -13.13 24.03
C ASN A 95 -20.94 -12.32 24.44
N SER A 96 -21.94 -12.27 23.55
CA SER A 96 -23.29 -11.73 23.76
C SER A 96 -24.32 -12.76 23.35
#